data_AF-A0A1V2PBK3-F1
#
_entry.id   AF-A0A1V2PBK3-F1
#
_cell.length_a   1.000
_cell.length_b   1.000
_cell.length_c   1.000
_cell.angle_alpha   90.00
_cell.angle_beta   90.00
_cell.angle_gamma   90.00
#
_symmetry.space_group_name_H-M   'P 1'
#
loop_
_entity.id
_entity.type
_entity.pdbx_description
1 polymer ?
#
loop_
_entity_poly.entity_id
_entity_poly.type
_entity_poly.pdbx_seq_one_letter_code
_entity_poly.pdbx_strand_id
1 'polypeptide(L)'
;MTTSHAAVSSLLAAWTTCACSPDEADAVEAHLRTCETCRADVRGLAEATRSLAPQETQPPEEIRDKVLAATDRPDIPDYARAYAATVSALSALLKELDADDDVTEQLSRLTAADRLVADQLGVRDQKTWQQQADAICCALTRKPLPPELMLARAYETWICARDIAMATYKELPPPPPEHLHAIAGFAASLLPYAAAYRRMAQPDIVVRLVLAGPGGGTWSLPLEDHGVITVEMTMDTEAFCLLMAARTPPRSVDVMIRGDVELGYDLLDAGPALVAR
;
A
#
# COMPACT_ATOMS: atom_id res chain seq x y z
N MET A 1 -32.34 0.00 -10.03
CA MET A 1 -33.45 -0.49 -10.88
C MET A 1 -32.90 -1.64 -11.70
N THR A 2 -33.47 -2.84 -11.60
CA THR A 2 -32.98 -3.99 -12.38
C THR A 2 -33.37 -3.80 -13.85
N THR A 3 -32.40 -3.45 -14.70
CA THR A 3 -32.59 -3.38 -16.15
C THR A 3 -33.05 -4.74 -16.66
N SER A 4 -34.12 -4.78 -17.46
CA SER A 4 -34.69 -6.04 -17.92
C SER A 4 -33.73 -6.75 -18.89
N HIS A 5 -33.74 -8.08 -18.88
CA HIS A 5 -32.92 -8.89 -19.80
C HIS A 5 -33.13 -8.49 -21.27
N ALA A 6 -34.37 -8.17 -21.67
CA ALA A 6 -34.69 -7.74 -23.03
C ALA A 6 -34.02 -6.40 -23.38
N ALA A 7 -34.01 -5.44 -22.45
CA ALA A 7 -33.34 -4.16 -22.65
C ALA A 7 -31.82 -4.34 -22.80
N VAL A 8 -31.20 -5.17 -21.96
CA VAL A 8 -29.76 -5.47 -22.07
C VAL A 8 -29.43 -6.20 -23.38
N SER A 9 -30.23 -7.19 -23.76
CA SER A 9 -30.06 -7.95 -25.01
C SER A 9 -30.03 -7.04 -26.24
N SER A 10 -30.87 -6.01 -26.27
CA SER A 10 -30.87 -5.02 -27.38
C SER A 10 -29.62 -4.13 -27.45
N LEU A 11 -28.89 -3.99 -26.35
CA LEU A 11 -27.68 -3.15 -26.26
C LEU A 11 -26.40 -3.93 -26.59
N LEU A 12 -26.41 -5.27 -26.63
CA LEU A 12 -25.18 -6.07 -26.75
C LEU A 12 -24.37 -5.75 -28.00
N ALA A 13 -25.03 -5.49 -29.14
CA ALA A 13 -24.33 -5.11 -30.37
C ALA A 13 -23.67 -3.73 -30.27
N ALA A 14 -24.37 -2.74 -29.71
CA ALA A 14 -23.83 -1.40 -29.47
C ALA A 14 -22.70 -1.43 -28.44
N TRP A 15 -22.82 -2.26 -27.40
CA TRP A 15 -21.77 -2.44 -26.39
C TRP A 15 -20.52 -3.08 -27.00
N THR A 16 -20.68 -4.12 -27.81
CA THR A 16 -19.57 -4.82 -28.49
C THR A 16 -18.76 -3.89 -29.39
N THR A 17 -19.39 -2.85 -29.96
CA THR A 17 -18.74 -1.86 -30.84
C THR A 17 -18.41 -0.54 -30.13
N CYS A 18 -18.49 -0.49 -28.80
CA CYS A 18 -18.22 0.71 -27.99
C CYS A 18 -19.11 1.92 -28.33
N ALA A 19 -20.35 1.69 -28.76
CA ALA A 19 -21.34 2.72 -29.12
C ALA A 19 -22.38 3.03 -28.02
N CYS A 20 -22.30 2.35 -26.88
CA CYS A 20 -23.14 2.63 -25.72
C CYS A 20 -22.70 3.89 -24.97
N SER A 21 -23.66 4.56 -24.31
CA SER A 21 -23.36 5.53 -23.26
C SER A 21 -22.77 4.83 -22.02
N PRO A 22 -22.09 5.55 -21.10
CA PRO A 22 -21.53 4.97 -19.88
C PRO A 22 -22.57 4.21 -19.04
N ASP A 23 -23.74 4.80 -18.81
CA ASP A 23 -24.82 4.18 -18.02
C ASP A 23 -25.34 2.88 -18.65
N GLU A 24 -25.44 2.85 -19.99
CA GLU A 24 -25.82 1.64 -20.74
C GLU A 24 -24.73 0.57 -20.67
N ALA A 25 -23.46 0.96 -20.75
CA ALA A 25 -22.33 0.04 -20.63
C ALA A 25 -22.28 -0.60 -19.24
N ASP A 26 -22.42 0.20 -18.18
CA ASP A 26 -22.49 -0.28 -16.79
C ASP A 26 -23.65 -1.26 -16.58
N ALA A 27 -24.82 -0.97 -17.18
CA ALA A 27 -25.98 -1.84 -17.12
C ALA A 27 -25.76 -3.19 -17.83
N VAL A 28 -25.10 -3.17 -19.00
CA VAL A 28 -24.72 -4.39 -19.73
C VAL A 28 -23.70 -5.20 -18.92
N GLU A 29 -22.64 -4.57 -18.41
CA GLU A 29 -21.59 -5.23 -17.63
C GLU A 29 -22.13 -5.87 -16.34
N ALA A 30 -22.97 -5.15 -15.60
CA ALA A 30 -23.61 -5.68 -14.41
C ALA A 30 -24.46 -6.93 -14.72
N HIS A 31 -25.16 -6.93 -15.86
CA HIS A 31 -25.97 -8.08 -16.29
C HIS A 31 -25.10 -9.28 -16.73
N LEU A 32 -24.03 -9.05 -17.49
CA LEU A 32 -23.13 -10.10 -17.98
C LEU A 32 -22.49 -10.93 -16.85
N ARG A 33 -22.31 -10.35 -15.65
CA ARG A 33 -21.86 -11.08 -14.46
C ARG A 33 -22.78 -12.23 -14.05
N THR A 34 -24.05 -12.22 -14.46
CA THR A 34 -25.07 -13.17 -14.00
C THR A 34 -25.78 -13.94 -15.12
N CYS A 35 -25.73 -13.47 -16.37
CA CYS A 35 -26.43 -14.09 -17.49
C CYS A 35 -25.48 -14.80 -18.47
N GLU A 36 -25.53 -16.14 -18.53
CA GLU A 36 -24.73 -16.93 -19.48
C GLU A 36 -25.17 -16.71 -20.94
N THR A 37 -26.47 -16.54 -21.19
CA THR A 37 -27.02 -16.33 -22.54
C THR A 37 -26.46 -15.05 -23.17
N CYS A 38 -26.53 -13.92 -22.48
CA CYS A 38 -25.95 -12.68 -22.99
C CYS A 38 -24.42 -12.76 -23.11
N ARG A 39 -23.73 -13.54 -22.27
CA ARG A 39 -22.29 -13.82 -22.44
C ARG A 39 -22.01 -14.67 -23.69
N ALA A 40 -22.90 -15.58 -24.07
CA ALA A 40 -22.78 -16.32 -25.32
C ALA A 40 -23.03 -15.41 -26.54
N ASP A 41 -24.05 -14.56 -26.48
CA ASP A 41 -24.38 -13.61 -27.55
C ASP A 41 -23.23 -12.61 -27.79
N VAL A 42 -22.65 -12.06 -26.72
CA VAL A 42 -21.47 -11.17 -26.80
C VAL A 42 -20.28 -11.88 -27.43
N ARG A 43 -20.02 -13.16 -27.09
CA ARG A 43 -18.95 -13.95 -27.72
C ARG A 43 -19.15 -14.07 -29.23
N GLY A 44 -20.39 -14.38 -29.66
CA GLY A 44 -20.73 -14.47 -31.08
C GLY A 44 -20.61 -13.13 -31.82
N LEU A 45 -21.10 -12.05 -31.21
CA LEU A 45 -20.97 -10.68 -31.76
C LEU A 45 -19.50 -10.23 -31.86
N ALA A 46 -18.68 -10.55 -30.87
CA ALA A 46 -17.26 -10.22 -30.87
C ALA A 46 -16.50 -10.97 -31.99
N GLU A 47 -16.84 -12.23 -32.24
CA GLU A 47 -16.27 -13.02 -33.34
C GLU A 47 -16.67 -12.46 -34.72
N ALA A 48 -17.94 -12.11 -34.88
CA ALA A 48 -18.44 -11.46 -36.10
C ALA A 48 -17.74 -10.10 -36.33
N THR A 49 -17.60 -9.29 -35.28
CA THR A 49 -16.88 -8.01 -35.34
C THR A 49 -15.41 -8.19 -35.71
N ARG A 50 -14.73 -9.20 -35.14
CA ARG A 50 -13.33 -9.52 -35.46
C ARG A 50 -13.15 -9.94 -36.92
N SER A 51 -14.13 -10.64 -37.49
CA SER A 51 -14.12 -11.04 -38.91
C SER A 51 -14.28 -9.86 -39.86
N LEU A 52 -14.90 -8.76 -39.39
CA LEU A 52 -15.06 -7.52 -40.15
C LEU A 52 -13.90 -6.53 -39.96
N ALA A 53 -13.08 -6.74 -38.92
CA ALA A 53 -11.95 -5.87 -38.65
C ALA A 53 -10.94 -5.95 -39.82
N PRO A 54 -10.38 -4.81 -40.27
CA PRO A 54 -9.24 -4.85 -41.17
C PRO A 54 -8.11 -5.67 -40.53
N GLN A 55 -7.28 -6.27 -41.37
CA GLN A 55 -6.13 -7.08 -40.94
C GLN A 55 -5.40 -6.38 -39.79
N GLU A 56 -5.31 -7.05 -38.64
CA GLU A 56 -4.61 -6.52 -37.47
C GLU A 56 -3.19 -6.13 -37.89
N THR A 57 -2.91 -4.83 -37.91
CA THR A 57 -1.57 -4.35 -38.13
C THR A 57 -0.77 -4.63 -36.88
N GLN A 58 0.35 -5.31 -37.07
CA GLN A 58 1.27 -5.60 -35.99
C GLN A 58 1.64 -4.28 -35.29
N PRO A 59 1.42 -4.13 -33.95
CA PRO A 59 1.71 -2.89 -33.27
C PRO A 59 3.20 -2.55 -33.41
N PRO A 60 3.57 -1.27 -33.54
CA PRO A 60 4.98 -0.86 -33.59
C PRO A 60 5.76 -1.50 -32.44
N GLU A 61 6.97 -1.99 -32.73
CA GLU A 61 7.80 -2.68 -31.73
C GLU A 61 7.99 -1.84 -30.47
N GLU A 62 8.17 -0.53 -30.62
CA GLU A 62 8.32 0.38 -29.49
C GLU A 62 7.10 0.40 -28.54
N ILE A 63 5.87 0.30 -29.08
CA ILE A 63 4.65 0.22 -28.25
C ILE A 63 4.55 -1.16 -27.62
N ARG A 64 4.83 -2.22 -28.38
CA ARG A 64 4.84 -3.58 -27.86
C ARG A 64 5.84 -3.71 -26.70
N ASP A 65 7.05 -3.22 -26.86
CA ASP A 65 8.10 -3.31 -25.86
C ASP A 65 7.75 -2.50 -24.62
N LYS A 66 7.15 -1.31 -24.79
CA LYS A 66 6.60 -0.53 -23.65
C LYS A 66 5.49 -1.27 -22.92
N VAL A 67 4.57 -1.93 -23.64
CA VAL A 67 3.49 -2.72 -23.04
C VAL A 67 4.02 -3.97 -22.36
N LEU A 68 4.93 -4.71 -23.01
CA LEU A 68 5.55 -5.91 -22.45
C LEU A 68 6.38 -5.58 -21.21
N ALA A 69 7.14 -4.48 -21.23
CA ALA A 69 7.86 -3.97 -20.07
C ALA A 69 6.91 -3.52 -18.94
N ALA A 70 5.73 -3.00 -19.27
CA ALA A 70 4.71 -2.66 -18.27
C ALA A 70 4.01 -3.90 -17.67
N THR A 71 4.00 -5.03 -18.39
CA THR A 71 3.44 -6.32 -17.92
C THR A 71 4.46 -7.24 -17.25
N ASP A 72 5.75 -7.05 -17.50
CA ASP A 72 6.84 -7.79 -16.84
C ASP A 72 7.05 -7.26 -15.42
N ARG A 73 6.03 -7.46 -14.58
CA ARG A 73 6.15 -7.15 -13.17
C ARG A 73 7.00 -8.24 -12.53
N PRO A 74 8.13 -7.89 -11.87
CA PRO A 74 8.93 -8.87 -11.17
C PRO A 74 8.06 -9.63 -10.16
N ASP A 75 8.28 -10.95 -10.05
CA ASP A 75 7.62 -11.76 -9.02
C ASP A 75 8.21 -11.40 -7.65
N ILE A 76 7.59 -10.40 -7.01
CA ILE A 76 8.07 -9.85 -5.75
C ILE A 76 7.84 -10.85 -4.62
N PRO A 77 8.90 -11.25 -3.88
CA PRO A 77 8.77 -12.13 -2.72
C PRO A 77 7.82 -11.55 -1.66
N ASP A 78 7.09 -12.42 -0.96
CA ASP A 78 6.08 -12.04 0.04
C ASP A 78 6.56 -10.97 1.03
N TYR A 79 7.79 -11.11 1.55
CA TYR A 79 8.37 -10.19 2.53
C TYR A 79 8.62 -8.76 1.98
N ALA A 80 8.62 -8.58 0.66
CA ALA A 80 8.87 -7.31 -0.01
C ALA A 80 7.61 -6.73 -0.68
N ARG A 81 6.48 -7.44 -0.67
CA ARG A 81 5.24 -7.00 -1.33
C ARG A 81 4.71 -5.68 -0.80
N ALA A 82 4.76 -5.48 0.52
CA ALA A 82 4.36 -4.21 1.13
C ALA A 82 5.19 -3.04 0.60
N TYR A 83 6.52 -3.20 0.49
CA TYR A 83 7.39 -2.17 -0.08
C TYR A 83 7.02 -1.88 -1.54
N ALA A 84 6.95 -2.90 -2.39
CA ALA A 84 6.59 -2.74 -3.80
C ALA A 84 5.21 -2.08 -4.00
N ALA A 85 4.23 -2.40 -3.15
CA ALA A 85 2.91 -1.77 -3.16
C ALA A 85 2.99 -0.28 -2.80
N THR A 86 3.73 0.08 -1.76
CA THR A 86 3.90 1.50 -1.35
C THR A 86 4.69 2.30 -2.39
N VAL A 87 5.70 1.71 -3.03
CA VAL A 87 6.41 2.31 -4.17
C VAL A 87 5.46 2.57 -5.34
N SER A 88 4.61 1.60 -5.65
CA SER A 88 3.60 1.73 -6.71
C SER A 88 2.59 2.84 -6.40
N ALA A 89 2.14 2.93 -5.16
CA ALA A 89 1.20 3.96 -4.70
C ALA A 89 1.82 5.37 -4.78
N LEU A 90 3.05 5.54 -4.28
CA LEU A 90 3.76 6.81 -4.41
C LEU A 90 4.02 7.17 -5.88
N SER A 91 4.41 6.20 -6.71
CA SER A 91 4.63 6.44 -8.14
C SER A 91 3.35 6.83 -8.89
N ALA A 92 2.18 6.38 -8.43
CA ALA A 92 0.89 6.84 -8.95
C ALA A 92 0.60 8.27 -8.51
N LEU A 93 0.74 8.56 -7.22
CA LEU A 93 0.56 9.90 -6.64
C LEU A 93 1.45 10.94 -7.33
N LEU A 94 2.73 10.65 -7.56
CA LEU A 94 3.68 11.56 -8.22
C LEU A 94 3.24 11.96 -9.65
N LYS A 95 2.42 11.15 -10.32
CA LYS A 95 1.89 11.46 -11.66
C LYS A 95 0.69 12.40 -11.62
N GLU A 96 0.06 12.55 -10.46
CA GLU A 96 -1.10 13.42 -10.23
C GLU A 96 -0.71 14.81 -9.71
N LEU A 97 0.57 15.01 -9.38
CA LEU A 97 1.10 16.28 -8.89
C LEU A 97 1.11 17.34 -9.99
N ASP A 98 0.85 18.57 -9.58
CA ASP A 98 0.89 19.75 -10.42
C ASP A 98 2.33 20.27 -10.53
N ALA A 99 2.62 21.10 -11.54
CA ALA A 99 3.98 21.59 -11.80
C ALA A 99 4.58 22.43 -10.64
N ASP A 100 3.72 23.01 -9.81
CA ASP A 100 4.10 23.86 -8.67
C ASP A 100 4.27 23.05 -7.36
N ASP A 101 3.95 21.76 -7.35
CA ASP A 101 4.11 20.89 -6.18
C ASP A 101 5.59 20.51 -5.96
N ASP A 102 6.26 21.15 -5.00
CA ASP A 102 7.64 20.79 -4.64
C ASP A 102 7.70 19.64 -3.64
N VAL A 103 8.16 18.49 -4.12
CA VAL A 103 8.39 17.26 -3.34
C VAL A 103 9.87 16.83 -3.32
N THR A 104 10.78 17.73 -3.70
CA THR A 104 12.19 17.42 -3.93
C THR A 104 12.88 16.92 -2.65
N GLU A 105 12.58 17.55 -1.51
CA GLU A 105 13.15 17.16 -0.22
C GLU A 105 12.72 15.75 0.19
N GLN A 106 11.42 15.46 0.08
CA GLN A 106 10.81 14.18 0.39
C GLN A 106 11.43 13.05 -0.45
N LEU A 107 11.57 13.27 -1.77
CA LEU A 107 12.19 12.29 -2.67
C LEU A 107 13.69 12.13 -2.43
N SER A 108 14.39 13.20 -2.07
CA SER A 108 15.82 13.14 -1.69
C SER A 108 16.03 12.28 -0.44
N ARG A 109 15.20 12.48 0.59
CA ARG A 109 15.21 11.67 1.82
C ARG A 109 14.94 10.20 1.53
N LEU A 110 13.91 9.90 0.74
CA LEU A 110 13.62 8.50 0.35
C LEU A 110 14.75 7.88 -0.46
N THR A 111 15.34 8.62 -1.39
CA THR A 111 16.50 8.15 -2.18
C THR A 111 17.68 7.80 -1.28
N ALA A 112 17.99 8.65 -0.31
CA ALA A 112 19.07 8.43 0.63
C ALA A 112 18.82 7.19 1.50
N ALA A 113 17.59 7.00 1.97
CA ALA A 113 17.24 5.89 2.83
C ALA A 113 17.16 4.55 2.06
N ASP A 114 16.68 4.57 0.81
CA ASP A 114 16.72 3.40 -0.10
C ASP A 114 18.14 3.04 -0.56
N ARG A 115 19.12 3.96 -0.47
CA ARG A 115 20.51 3.68 -0.84
C ARG A 115 21.13 2.57 0.00
N LEU A 116 20.78 2.47 1.29
CA LEU A 116 21.23 1.38 2.15
C LEU A 116 20.80 -0.01 1.63
N VAL A 117 19.61 -0.07 1.05
CA VAL A 117 19.06 -1.28 0.43
C VAL A 117 19.71 -1.52 -0.93
N ALA A 118 19.85 -0.47 -1.73
CA ALA A 118 20.51 -0.52 -3.04
C ALA A 118 21.94 -1.04 -2.94
N ASP A 119 22.74 -0.54 -1.99
CA ASP A 119 24.13 -0.94 -1.76
C ASP A 119 24.22 -2.43 -1.38
N GLN A 120 23.33 -2.90 -0.50
CA GLN A 120 23.27 -4.32 -0.13
C GLN A 120 22.88 -5.21 -1.32
N LEU A 121 22.08 -4.71 -2.26
CA LEU A 121 21.67 -5.44 -3.45
C LEU A 121 22.64 -5.27 -4.64
N GLY A 122 23.64 -4.39 -4.54
CA GLY A 122 24.51 -4.03 -5.66
C GLY A 122 23.78 -3.30 -6.79
N VAL A 123 22.69 -2.60 -6.46
CA VAL A 123 21.96 -1.74 -7.40
C VAL A 123 22.80 -0.50 -7.68
N ARG A 124 23.03 -0.19 -8.96
CA ARG A 124 23.77 1.01 -9.37
C ARG A 124 22.97 2.27 -9.10
N ASP A 125 23.67 3.39 -8.91
CA ASP A 125 23.05 4.71 -8.78
C ASP A 125 22.04 4.98 -9.89
N GLN A 126 20.85 5.40 -9.49
CA GLN A 126 19.76 5.76 -10.39
C GLN A 126 19.55 7.27 -10.39
N LYS A 127 18.95 7.81 -11.46
CA LYS A 127 18.76 9.26 -11.60
C LYS A 127 17.59 9.77 -10.76
N THR A 128 16.57 8.93 -10.56
CA THR A 128 15.38 9.27 -9.80
C THR A 128 15.16 8.25 -8.69
N TRP A 129 14.46 8.67 -7.64
CA TRP A 129 14.00 7.77 -6.58
C TRP A 129 13.22 6.58 -7.16
N GLN A 130 12.28 6.83 -8.08
CA GLN A 130 11.44 5.79 -8.67
C GLN A 130 12.28 4.71 -9.39
N GLN A 131 13.27 5.12 -10.19
CA GLN A 131 14.18 4.18 -10.85
C GLN A 131 14.97 3.34 -9.84
N GLN A 132 15.38 3.93 -8.71
CA GLN A 132 16.06 3.21 -7.63
C GLN A 132 15.15 2.18 -6.98
N ALA A 133 13.92 2.57 -6.64
CA ALA A 133 12.94 1.69 -6.01
C ALA A 133 12.54 0.51 -6.93
N ASP A 134 12.34 0.77 -8.22
CA ASP A 134 12.07 -0.28 -9.22
C ASP A 134 13.26 -1.25 -9.36
N ALA A 135 14.49 -0.71 -9.38
CA ALA A 135 15.70 -1.53 -9.44
C ALA A 135 15.90 -2.39 -8.18
N ILE A 136 15.58 -1.86 -7.00
CA ILE A 136 15.54 -2.61 -5.73
C ILE A 136 14.52 -3.75 -5.83
N CYS A 137 13.29 -3.47 -6.25
CA CYS A 137 12.24 -4.48 -6.43
C CYS A 137 12.69 -5.62 -7.36
N CYS A 138 13.30 -5.27 -8.51
CA CYS A 138 13.87 -6.23 -9.45
C CYS A 138 15.06 -7.03 -8.88
N ALA A 139 15.86 -6.44 -7.99
CA ALA A 139 17.01 -7.11 -7.39
C ALA A 139 16.61 -8.07 -6.25
N LEU A 140 15.53 -7.76 -5.52
CA LEU A 140 14.98 -8.60 -4.44
C LEU A 140 14.52 -9.97 -4.93
N THR A 141 14.16 -10.11 -6.21
CA THR A 141 13.84 -11.42 -6.83
C THR A 141 15.03 -12.39 -6.87
N ARG A 142 16.26 -11.85 -6.75
CA ARG A 142 17.51 -12.61 -6.89
C ARG A 142 18.32 -12.68 -5.60
N LYS A 143 18.21 -11.68 -4.74
CA LYS A 143 18.96 -11.59 -3.49
C LYS A 143 18.03 -11.21 -2.34
N PRO A 144 17.77 -12.11 -1.39
CA PRO A 144 16.91 -11.79 -0.26
C PRO A 144 17.60 -10.83 0.71
N LEU A 145 16.78 -10.00 1.34
CA LEU A 145 17.16 -9.13 2.45
C LEU A 145 16.28 -9.44 3.66
N PRO A 146 16.67 -9.01 4.88
CA PRO A 146 15.84 -9.19 6.06
C PRO A 146 14.43 -8.59 5.86
N PRO A 147 13.36 -9.33 6.19
CA PRO A 147 11.98 -8.83 6.08
C PRO A 147 11.75 -7.50 6.81
N GLU A 148 12.29 -7.36 8.02
CA GLU A 148 12.16 -6.14 8.83
C GLU A 148 12.74 -4.90 8.13
N LEU A 149 13.83 -5.05 7.38
CA LEU A 149 14.40 -3.96 6.59
C LEU A 149 13.40 -3.51 5.51
N MET A 150 12.78 -4.47 4.82
CA MET A 150 11.81 -4.15 3.77
C MET A 150 10.50 -3.60 4.33
N LEU A 151 10.06 -4.04 5.51
CA LEU A 151 8.91 -3.47 6.21
C LEU A 151 9.19 -2.06 6.69
N ALA A 152 10.41 -1.78 7.19
CA ALA A 152 10.84 -0.42 7.53
C ALA A 152 10.78 0.50 6.30
N ARG A 153 11.29 0.04 5.15
CA ARG A 153 11.18 0.80 3.89
C ARG A 153 9.73 1.03 3.48
N ALA A 154 8.90 0.00 3.51
CA ALA A 154 7.47 0.09 3.17
C ALA A 154 6.77 1.14 4.04
N TYR A 155 7.05 1.11 5.34
CA TYR A 155 6.48 2.05 6.30
C TYR A 155 6.91 3.49 6.00
N GLU A 156 8.22 3.74 5.82
CA GLU A 156 8.73 5.06 5.47
C GLU A 156 8.20 5.59 4.14
N THR A 157 8.14 4.74 3.11
CA THR A 157 7.61 5.11 1.79
C THR A 157 6.13 5.46 1.88
N TRP A 158 5.32 4.70 2.63
CA TRP A 158 3.91 5.01 2.82
C TRP A 158 3.69 6.32 3.58
N ILE A 159 4.40 6.53 4.70
CA ILE A 159 4.29 7.77 5.48
C ILE A 159 4.69 8.98 4.62
N CYS A 160 5.78 8.87 3.87
CA CYS A 160 6.22 9.92 2.95
C CYS A 160 5.19 10.21 1.85
N ALA A 161 4.62 9.15 1.24
CA ALA A 161 3.57 9.31 0.23
C ALA A 161 2.33 10.01 0.79
N ARG A 162 1.93 9.65 2.02
CA ARG A 162 0.84 10.32 2.71
C ARG A 162 1.14 11.79 3.00
N ASP A 163 2.34 12.09 3.50
CA ASP A 163 2.75 13.47 3.77
C ASP A 163 2.73 14.32 2.50
N ILE A 164 3.17 13.76 1.36
CA ILE A 164 3.07 14.39 0.04
C ILE A 164 1.61 14.63 -0.33
N ALA A 165 0.76 13.60 -0.29
CA ALA A 165 -0.65 13.71 -0.68
C ALA A 165 -1.38 14.79 0.14
N MET A 166 -1.11 14.85 1.45
CA MET A 166 -1.67 15.88 2.32
C MET A 166 -1.18 17.28 1.96
N ALA A 167 0.11 17.46 1.66
CA ALA A 167 0.68 18.75 1.31
C ALA A 167 0.19 19.28 -0.04
N THR A 168 -0.12 18.39 -0.97
CA THR A 168 -0.56 18.70 -2.34
C THR A 168 -2.07 18.55 -2.53
N TYR A 169 -2.82 18.36 -1.44
CA TYR A 169 -4.27 18.18 -1.43
C TYR A 169 -4.78 17.05 -2.35
N LYS A 170 -3.99 15.99 -2.50
CA LYS A 170 -4.35 14.78 -3.24
C LYS A 170 -4.86 13.70 -2.28
N GLU A 171 -5.60 12.75 -2.81
CA GLU A 171 -6.06 11.60 -2.04
C GLU A 171 -5.05 10.44 -2.14
N LEU A 172 -4.73 9.83 -1.01
CA LEU A 172 -3.98 8.59 -0.96
C LEU A 172 -4.71 7.62 -0.02
N PRO A 173 -5.28 6.52 -0.53
CA PRO A 173 -5.87 5.50 0.32
C PRO A 173 -4.78 4.82 1.16
N PRO A 174 -5.11 4.29 2.35
CA PRO A 174 -4.17 3.46 3.10
C PRO A 174 -3.77 2.21 2.30
N PRO A 175 -2.64 1.56 2.64
CA PRO A 175 -2.22 0.33 2.00
C PRO A 175 -3.32 -0.74 2.11
N PRO A 176 -3.41 -1.67 1.15
CA PRO A 176 -4.32 -2.82 1.25
C PRO A 176 -4.19 -3.53 2.60
N PRO A 177 -5.28 -4.09 3.17
CA PRO A 177 -5.29 -4.59 4.55
C PRO A 177 -4.16 -5.57 4.88
N GLU A 178 -3.77 -6.44 3.95
CA GLU A 178 -2.66 -7.38 4.13
C GLU A 178 -1.30 -6.67 4.29
N HIS A 179 -1.04 -5.62 3.51
CA HIS A 179 0.19 -4.85 3.58
C HIS A 179 0.19 -3.93 4.79
N LEU A 180 -0.97 -3.33 5.10
CA LEU A 180 -1.14 -2.52 6.30
C LEU A 180 -0.94 -3.36 7.56
N HIS A 181 -1.40 -4.62 7.60
CA HIS A 181 -1.14 -5.53 8.72
C HIS A 181 0.36 -5.79 8.92
N ALA A 182 1.08 -6.07 7.84
CA ALA A 182 2.52 -6.30 7.90
C ALA A 182 3.29 -5.05 8.37
N ILE A 183 2.91 -3.88 7.85
CA ILE A 183 3.47 -2.59 8.26
C ILE A 183 3.15 -2.27 9.73
N ALA A 184 1.91 -2.52 10.17
CA ALA A 184 1.49 -2.32 11.55
C ALA A 184 2.21 -3.27 12.51
N GLY A 185 2.47 -4.52 12.10
CA GLY A 185 3.29 -5.46 12.85
C GLY A 185 4.72 -4.96 13.06
N PHE A 186 5.33 -4.39 12.01
CA PHE A 186 6.62 -3.71 12.13
C PHE A 186 6.54 -2.49 13.06
N ALA A 187 5.56 -1.60 12.89
CA ALA A 187 5.40 -0.44 13.77
C ALA A 187 5.18 -0.86 15.24
N ALA A 188 4.46 -1.95 15.50
CA ALA A 188 4.25 -2.52 16.82
C ALA A 188 5.56 -3.07 17.41
N SER A 189 6.42 -3.69 16.60
CA SER A 189 7.73 -4.20 17.04
C SER A 189 8.68 -3.08 17.47
N LEU A 190 8.47 -1.84 17.01
CA LEU A 190 9.24 -0.67 17.44
C LEU A 190 8.88 -0.18 18.85
N LEU A 191 7.71 -0.51 19.38
CA LEU A 191 7.22 0.02 20.65
C LEU A 191 8.10 -0.39 21.86
N PRO A 192 8.54 -1.65 22.02
CA PRO A 192 9.52 -2.02 23.05
C PRO A 192 10.83 -1.24 22.96
N TYR A 193 11.35 -1.02 21.75
CA TYR A 193 12.57 -0.22 21.56
C TYR A 193 12.36 1.25 21.94
N ALA A 194 11.19 1.81 21.64
CA ALA A 194 10.82 3.16 22.04
C ALA A 194 10.70 3.30 23.57
N ALA A 195 10.10 2.30 24.23
CA ALA A 195 10.02 2.22 25.69
C ALA A 195 11.42 2.10 26.32
N ALA A 196 12.30 1.26 25.77
CA ALA A 196 13.69 1.13 26.21
C ALA A 196 14.46 2.45 26.05
N TYR A 197 14.30 3.14 24.92
CA TYR A 197 14.90 4.46 24.68
C TYR A 197 14.45 5.51 25.72
N ARG A 198 13.18 5.43 26.16
CA ARG A 198 12.62 6.25 27.24
C ARG A 198 12.91 5.74 28.65
N ARG A 199 13.69 4.67 28.79
CA ARG A 199 14.04 4.02 30.07
C ARG A 199 12.82 3.51 30.85
N MET A 200 11.82 3.03 30.12
CA MET A 200 10.59 2.43 30.66
C MET A 200 10.59 0.89 30.55
N ALA A 201 11.61 0.30 29.93
CA ALA A 201 11.71 -1.15 29.82
C ALA A 201 11.81 -1.79 31.22
N GLN A 202 10.98 -2.78 31.48
CA GLN A 202 10.96 -3.57 32.70
C GLN A 202 10.73 -5.05 32.34
N PRO A 203 11.36 -6.00 33.06
CA PRO A 203 11.32 -7.42 32.72
C PRO A 203 9.90 -7.98 32.65
N ASP A 204 9.07 -7.65 33.64
CA ASP A 204 7.79 -8.33 33.87
C ASP A 204 6.59 -7.71 33.14
N ILE A 205 6.83 -6.69 32.29
CA ILE A 205 5.77 -5.96 31.60
C ILE A 205 5.60 -6.47 30.16
N VAL A 206 4.40 -6.97 29.87
CA VAL A 206 3.92 -7.22 28.52
C VAL A 206 2.79 -6.26 28.19
N VAL A 207 2.91 -5.61 27.03
CA VAL A 207 1.87 -4.76 26.44
C VAL A 207 1.04 -5.60 25.48
N ARG A 208 -0.27 -5.63 25.67
CA ARG A 208 -1.20 -6.18 24.68
C ARG A 208 -1.71 -5.06 23.80
N LEU A 209 -1.22 -4.98 22.57
CA LEU A 209 -1.68 -4.02 21.58
C LEU A 209 -2.75 -4.67 20.71
N VAL A 210 -3.95 -4.08 20.67
CA VAL A 210 -5.05 -4.49 19.80
C VAL A 210 -5.28 -3.37 18.79
N LEU A 211 -5.00 -3.63 17.51
CA LEU A 211 -5.30 -2.67 16.45
C LEU A 211 -6.58 -3.10 15.74
N ALA A 212 -7.54 -2.19 15.65
CA ALA A 212 -8.83 -2.40 14.99
C ALA A 212 -8.82 -1.83 13.56
N GLY A 213 -9.78 -2.25 12.75
CA GLY A 213 -9.93 -1.80 11.37
C GLY A 213 -9.09 -2.58 10.35
N PRO A 214 -8.98 -2.08 9.10
CA PRO A 214 -8.15 -2.68 8.06
C PRO A 214 -6.70 -2.88 8.51
N GLY A 215 -6.15 -4.07 8.28
CA GLY A 215 -4.80 -4.41 8.72
C GLY A 215 -4.64 -4.63 10.24
N GLY A 216 -5.75 -4.60 11.00
CA GLY A 216 -5.74 -4.81 12.44
C GLY A 216 -5.24 -6.19 12.88
N GLY A 217 -5.07 -6.35 14.19
CA GLY A 217 -4.48 -7.54 14.79
C GLY A 217 -4.33 -7.41 16.30
N THR A 218 -3.73 -8.43 16.92
CA THR A 218 -3.38 -8.38 18.34
C THR A 218 -1.94 -8.84 18.53
N TRP A 219 -1.14 -8.00 19.15
CA TRP A 219 0.27 -8.25 19.44
C TRP A 219 0.48 -8.27 20.96
N SER A 220 1.31 -9.21 21.41
CA SER A 220 1.82 -9.23 22.79
C SER A 220 3.29 -8.84 22.74
N LEU A 221 3.60 -7.68 23.30
CA LEU A 221 4.89 -7.02 23.17
C LEU A 221 5.56 -6.99 24.55
N PRO A 222 6.50 -7.88 24.85
CA PRO A 222 7.32 -7.75 26.05
C PRO A 222 8.18 -6.50 25.93
N LEU A 223 8.29 -5.70 27.00
CA LEU A 223 9.15 -4.52 26.99
C LEU A 223 10.64 -4.87 27.16
N GLU A 224 10.94 -6.07 27.66
CA GLU A 224 12.31 -6.58 27.77
C GLU A 224 12.42 -8.05 27.36
N ASP A 225 11.78 -8.98 28.09
CA ASP A 225 11.88 -10.41 27.80
C ASP A 225 10.53 -11.13 27.85
N HIS A 226 10.03 -11.45 29.04
CA HIS A 226 8.76 -12.14 29.25
C HIS A 226 8.09 -11.63 30.52
N GLY A 227 6.77 -11.60 30.54
CA GLY A 227 6.06 -11.07 31.68
C GLY A 227 4.56 -11.32 31.61
N VAL A 228 3.82 -10.56 32.40
CA VAL A 228 2.37 -10.59 32.42
C VAL A 228 1.82 -9.40 31.66
N ILE A 229 0.61 -9.53 31.14
CA ILE A 229 -0.06 -8.42 30.47
C ILE A 229 -0.43 -7.39 31.54
N THR A 230 0.32 -6.30 31.59
CA THR A 230 0.14 -5.21 32.55
C THR A 230 -0.79 -4.14 32.01
N VAL A 231 -0.77 -3.95 30.68
CA VAL A 231 -1.60 -2.98 29.98
C VAL A 231 -2.09 -3.54 28.65
N GLU A 232 -3.36 -3.31 28.35
CA GLU A 232 -3.98 -3.54 27.04
C GLU A 232 -4.36 -2.19 26.43
N MET A 233 -3.89 -1.93 25.22
CA MET A 233 -4.20 -0.71 24.46
C MET A 233 -4.94 -1.11 23.18
N THR A 234 -6.10 -0.52 22.95
CA THR A 234 -6.91 -0.73 21.74
C THR A 234 -7.09 0.57 20.99
N MET A 235 -6.75 0.62 19.70
CA MET A 235 -6.91 1.80 18.84
C MET A 235 -7.02 1.41 17.36
N ASP A 236 -7.27 2.37 16.48
CA ASP A 236 -7.27 2.16 15.04
C ASP A 236 -5.85 1.88 14.50
N THR A 237 -5.77 0.99 13.51
CA THR A 237 -4.49 0.53 12.92
C THR A 237 -3.73 1.66 12.23
N GLU A 238 -4.41 2.48 11.44
CA GLU A 238 -3.78 3.61 10.76
C GLU A 238 -3.39 4.69 11.78
N ALA A 239 -4.26 4.99 12.74
CA ALA A 239 -3.95 5.95 13.80
C ALA A 239 -2.70 5.57 14.61
N PHE A 240 -2.54 4.27 14.93
CA PHE A 240 -1.32 3.77 15.59
C PHE A 240 -0.07 3.97 14.73
N CYS A 241 -0.13 3.63 13.45
CA CYS A 241 0.97 3.87 12.52
C CYS A 241 1.31 5.38 12.44
N LEU A 242 0.32 6.25 12.30
CA LEU A 242 0.56 7.70 12.26
C LEU A 242 1.14 8.24 13.57
N LEU A 243 0.73 7.69 14.72
CA LEU A 243 1.35 7.97 16.01
C LEU A 243 2.82 7.57 16.01
N MET A 244 3.14 6.33 15.68
CA MET A 244 4.51 5.81 15.69
C MET A 244 5.41 6.59 14.72
N ALA A 245 4.84 7.14 13.65
CA ALA A 245 5.54 8.02 12.72
C ALA A 245 5.63 9.49 13.18
N ALA A 246 5.17 9.87 14.38
CA ALA A 246 5.11 11.26 14.85
C ALA A 246 4.22 12.20 14.00
N ARG A 247 3.21 11.67 13.31
CA ARG A 247 2.22 12.44 12.51
C ARG A 247 0.94 12.73 13.28
N THR A 248 0.73 12.05 14.41
CA THR A 248 -0.38 12.31 15.32
C THR A 248 0.16 12.54 16.74
N PRO A 249 -0.22 13.62 17.43
CA PRO A 249 0.14 13.82 18.82
C PRO A 249 -0.32 12.65 19.69
N PRO A 250 0.52 12.13 20.61
CA PRO A 250 0.16 10.99 21.46
C PRO A 250 -1.18 11.12 22.18
N ARG A 251 -1.46 12.33 22.69
CA ARG A 251 -2.66 12.63 23.48
C ARG A 251 -3.93 12.88 22.65
N SER A 252 -3.84 12.90 21.32
CA SER A 252 -5.00 13.03 20.43
C SER A 252 -5.44 11.72 19.79
N VAL A 253 -4.70 10.62 20.00
CA VAL A 253 -5.08 9.31 19.49
C VAL A 253 -6.27 8.78 20.27
N ASP A 254 -7.32 8.35 19.57
CA ASP A 254 -8.44 7.65 20.20
C ASP A 254 -8.00 6.24 20.59
N VAL A 255 -7.91 6.01 21.90
CA VAL A 255 -7.35 4.80 22.50
C VAL A 255 -8.15 4.40 23.73
N MET A 256 -8.47 3.11 23.81
CA MET A 256 -8.99 2.47 25.01
C MET A 256 -7.84 1.78 25.73
N ILE A 257 -7.61 2.12 27.00
CA ILE A 257 -6.56 1.52 27.83
C ILE A 257 -7.20 0.75 28.99
N ARG A 258 -6.73 -0.48 29.22
CA ARG A 258 -7.13 -1.33 30.35
C ARG A 258 -5.89 -1.83 31.09
N GLY A 259 -5.99 -1.95 32.41
CA GLY A 259 -4.85 -2.28 33.28
C GLY A 259 -4.16 -1.01 33.76
N ASP A 260 -2.84 -0.94 33.62
CA ASP A 260 -2.06 0.24 33.99
C ASP A 260 -2.23 1.37 32.96
N VAL A 261 -3.06 2.34 33.32
CA VAL A 261 -3.42 3.48 32.45
C VAL A 261 -2.28 4.48 32.29
N GLU A 262 -1.49 4.71 33.34
CA GLU A 262 -0.36 5.64 33.29
C GLU A 262 0.72 5.09 32.35
N LEU A 263 1.08 3.82 32.52
CA LEU A 263 1.98 3.13 31.61
C LEU A 263 1.48 3.18 30.16
N GLY A 264 0.19 2.96 29.94
CA GLY A 264 -0.40 3.05 28.60
C GLY A 264 -0.17 4.41 27.95
N TYR A 265 -0.41 5.51 28.67
CA TYR A 265 -0.14 6.84 28.15
C TYR A 265 1.35 7.14 27.96
N ASP A 266 2.20 6.70 28.88
CA ASP A 266 3.65 6.86 28.75
C ASP A 266 4.18 6.12 27.51
N LEU A 267 3.60 4.96 27.17
CA LEU A 267 3.94 4.21 25.95
C LEU A 267 3.51 4.95 24.68
N LEU A 268 2.36 5.63 24.68
CA LEU A 268 1.94 6.48 23.56
C LEU A 268 2.90 7.67 23.39
N ASP A 269 3.32 8.30 24.49
CA ASP A 269 4.31 9.38 24.47
C ASP A 269 5.70 8.89 24.03
N ALA A 270 6.02 7.63 24.32
CA ALA A 270 7.27 6.98 23.93
C ALA A 270 7.30 6.60 22.44
N GLY A 271 6.20 6.12 21.86
CA GLY A 271 6.15 5.57 20.50
C GLY A 271 6.90 6.38 19.42
N PRO A 272 6.65 7.68 19.27
CA PRO A 272 7.31 8.51 18.27
C PRO A 272 8.81 8.80 18.54
N ALA A 273 9.38 8.34 19.66
CA ALA A 273 10.72 8.72 20.11
C ALA A 273 11.87 8.21 19.23
N LEU A 274 11.61 7.19 18.40
CA LEU A 274 12.61 6.62 17.48
C LEU A 274 12.65 7.36 16.13
N VAL A 275 11.70 8.25 15.87
CA VAL A 275 11.73 9.08 14.65
C VAL A 275 12.86 10.10 14.80
N ALA A 276 13.84 10.06 13.90
CA ALA A 276 14.89 11.06 13.85
C ALA A 276 14.27 12.46 13.65
N ARG A 277 14.63 13.40 14.54
CA ARG A 277 14.21 14.80 14.47
C ARG A 277 15.01 15.56 13.43
#